data_AF-A0A6N7XRW9-F1
#
_entry.id   AF-A0A6N7XRW9-F1
#
_cell.length_a   1.000
_cell.length_b   1.000
_cell.length_c   1.000
_cell.angle_alpha   90.00
_cell.angle_beta   90.00
_cell.angle_gamma   90.00
#
_symmetry.space_group_name_H-M   'P 1'
#
loop_
_entity.id
_entity.type
_entity.pdbx_description
1 polymer ?
#
loop_
_entity_poly.entity_id
_entity_poly.type
_entity_poly.pdbx_seq_one_letter_code
_entity_poly.pdbx_strand_id
1 'polypeptide(L)'
;MSPVTTVLAVLVAAEFLFIMYLETFATTSDRTAKVFGMGTDELARPSVNVLFKNQGVYNGLLAVLILVAALAFASKAAVIALMLYIVAVAAYGSVTSNPKIILMQGGLAILCLLSCLL
;
A
#
# COMPACT_ATOMS: atom_id res chain seq x y z
N MET A 1 8.79 -6.03 -19.45
CA MET A 1 8.03 -6.63 -18.33
C MET A 1 6.88 -7.42 -18.90
N SER A 2 6.46 -8.53 -18.27
CA SER A 2 5.35 -9.33 -18.80
C SER A 2 4.00 -8.61 -18.62
N PRO A 3 2.98 -8.87 -19.45
CA PRO A 3 1.65 -8.32 -19.23
C PRO A 3 1.08 -8.65 -17.84
N VAL A 4 1.40 -9.85 -17.32
CA VAL A 4 1.01 -10.29 -15.97
C VAL A 4 1.65 -9.37 -14.91
N THR A 5 2.94 -9.07 -15.05
CA THR A 5 3.65 -8.15 -14.14
C THR A 5 3.02 -6.76 -14.16
N THR A 6 2.67 -6.25 -15.35
CA THR A 6 2.03 -4.93 -15.47
C THR A 6 0.67 -4.90 -14.79
N VAL A 7 -0.16 -5.93 -14.98
CA VAL A 7 -1.46 -6.05 -14.31
C VAL A 7 -1.29 -6.11 -12.80
N LEU A 8 -0.35 -6.91 -12.29
CA LEU A 8 -0.07 -7.01 -10.87
C LEU A 8 0.41 -5.67 -10.28
N ALA A 9 1.30 -4.95 -10.97
CA ALA A 9 1.76 -3.63 -10.53
C ALA A 9 0.60 -2.61 -10.46
N VAL A 10 -0.32 -2.63 -11.43
CA VAL A 10 -1.52 -1.77 -11.40
C VAL A 10 -2.45 -2.14 -10.24
N LEU A 11 -2.60 -3.43 -9.92
CA LEU A 11 -3.38 -3.87 -8.76
C LEU A 11 -2.75 -3.42 -7.44
N VAL A 12 -1.43 -3.49 -7.30
CA VAL A 12 -0.72 -2.95 -6.13
C VAL A 12 -0.95 -1.43 -6.03
N ALA A 13 -0.82 -0.69 -7.13
CA ALA A 13 -1.11 0.74 -7.11
C ALA A 13 -2.57 1.03 -6.69
N ALA A 14 -3.53 0.25 -7.17
CA ALA A 14 -4.94 0.39 -6.79
C ALA A 14 -5.18 0.09 -5.30
N GLU A 15 -4.51 -0.91 -4.74
CA GLU A 15 -4.53 -1.23 -3.30
C GLU A 15 -4.02 -0.05 -2.48
N PHE A 16 -2.90 0.56 -2.87
CA PHE A 16 -2.32 1.70 -2.16
C PHE A 16 -3.15 2.99 -2.30
N LEU A 17 -3.81 3.21 -3.44
CA LEU A 17 -4.81 4.28 -3.58
C LEU A 17 -6.03 4.05 -2.69
N PHE A 18 -6.46 2.80 -2.55
CA PHE A 18 -7.55 2.45 -1.64
C PHE A 18 -7.16 2.67 -0.17
N ILE A 19 -5.92 2.31 0.21
CA ILE A 19 -5.36 2.62 1.53
C ILE A 19 -5.31 4.13 1.77
N MET A 20 -4.78 4.91 0.81
CA MET A 20 -4.81 6.38 0.87
C MET A 20 -6.23 6.91 1.08
N TYR A 21 -7.22 6.36 0.36
CA TYR A 21 -8.60 6.79 0.52
C TYR A 21 -9.10 6.61 1.97
N LEU A 22 -8.85 5.44 2.56
CA LEU A 22 -9.23 5.16 3.94
C LEU A 22 -8.48 6.04 4.95
N GLU A 23 -7.18 6.26 4.75
CA GLU A 23 -6.33 6.99 5.69
C GLU A 23 -6.51 8.51 5.59
N THR A 24 -6.64 9.06 4.37
CA THR A 24 -6.67 10.51 4.12
C THR A 24 -8.07 11.10 4.05
N PHE A 25 -9.01 10.41 3.40
CA PHE A 25 -10.32 10.98 3.09
C PHE A 25 -11.43 10.41 3.99
N ALA A 26 -11.35 9.12 4.33
CA ALA A 26 -12.34 8.41 5.13
C ALA A 26 -11.80 7.99 6.51
N THR A 27 -10.86 8.75 7.09
CA THR A 27 -10.07 8.38 8.28
C THR A 27 -10.91 7.90 9.46
N THR A 28 -12.05 8.54 9.73
CA THR A 28 -12.92 8.23 10.89
C THR A 28 -14.11 7.31 10.55
N SER A 29 -14.08 6.63 9.40
CA SER A 29 -15.17 5.76 8.97
C SER A 29 -15.12 4.38 9.64
N ASP A 30 -16.28 3.72 9.77
CA ASP A 30 -16.37 2.34 10.26
C ASP A 30 -15.53 1.36 9.43
N ARG A 31 -15.38 1.65 8.13
CA ARG A 31 -14.55 0.85 7.24
C ARG A 31 -13.08 0.97 7.59
N THR A 32 -12.58 2.19 7.82
CA THR A 32 -11.20 2.43 8.26
C THR A 32 -10.96 1.78 9.62
N ALA A 33 -11.88 1.97 10.58
CA ALA A 33 -11.83 1.32 11.88
C ALA A 33 -11.68 -0.21 11.76
N LYS A 34 -12.49 -0.84 10.90
CA LYS A 34 -12.43 -2.29 10.66
C LYS A 34 -11.14 -2.75 9.98
N VAL A 35 -10.65 -2.01 8.98
CA VAL A 35 -9.44 -2.37 8.22
C VAL A 35 -8.19 -2.25 9.08
N PHE A 36 -8.08 -1.17 9.86
CA PHE A 36 -6.90 -0.88 10.69
C PHE A 36 -7.02 -1.42 12.12
N GLY A 37 -8.18 -1.95 12.52
CA GLY A 37 -8.40 -2.52 13.85
C GLY A 37 -8.37 -1.48 14.97
N MET A 38 -8.83 -0.26 14.70
CA MET A 38 -8.89 0.84 15.66
C MET A 38 -10.32 1.34 15.85
N GLY A 39 -10.61 1.89 17.04
CA GLY A 39 -11.87 2.57 17.30
C GLY A 39 -12.02 3.84 16.47
N THR A 40 -13.25 4.19 16.09
CA THR A 40 -13.55 5.43 15.36
C THR A 40 -13.25 6.68 16.21
N ASP A 41 -13.38 6.56 17.53
CA ASP A 41 -12.99 7.56 18.53
C ASP A 41 -11.47 7.78 18.56
N GLU A 42 -10.67 6.72 18.52
CA GLU A 42 -9.20 6.81 18.43
C GLU A 42 -8.77 7.45 17.10
N LEU A 43 -9.37 7.04 15.98
CA LEU A 43 -9.14 7.62 14.65
C LEU A 43 -9.56 9.10 14.54
N ALA A 44 -10.51 9.54 15.38
CA ALA A 44 -10.96 10.91 15.45
C ALA A 44 -10.07 11.80 16.33
N ARG A 45 -9.17 11.23 17.14
CA ARG A 45 -8.22 12.02 17.95
C ARG A 45 -7.39 12.90 17.02
N PRO A 46 -7.28 14.22 17.27
CA PRO A 46 -6.66 15.16 16.33
C PRO A 46 -5.24 14.75 15.89
N SER A 47 -4.41 14.29 16.82
CA SER A 47 -3.04 13.84 16.50
C SER A 47 -3.02 12.59 15.62
N VAL A 48 -3.85 11.59 15.92
CA VAL A 48 -3.96 10.35 15.13
C VAL A 48 -4.51 10.65 13.75
N ASN A 49 -5.56 11.47 13.66
CA ASN A 49 -6.20 11.83 12.40
C ASN A 49 -5.22 12.53 11.45
N VAL A 50 -4.45 13.50 11.95
CA VAL A 50 -3.45 14.22 11.16
C VAL A 50 -2.34 13.28 10.69
N LEU A 51 -1.83 12.40 11.56
CA LEU A 51 -0.80 11.43 11.20
C LEU A 51 -1.29 10.42 10.16
N PHE A 52 -2.51 9.88 10.33
CA PHE A 52 -3.12 8.97 9.37
C PHE A 52 -3.29 9.63 8.00
N LYS A 53 -3.80 10.86 7.97
CA LYS A 53 -3.97 11.59 6.72
C LYS A 53 -2.66 11.78 5.97
N ASN A 54 -1.59 12.09 6.69
CA ASN A 54 -0.26 12.21 6.11
C ASN A 54 0.25 10.87 5.60
N GLN A 55 0.06 9.79 6.37
CA GLN A 55 0.43 8.43 5.96
C GLN A 55 -0.29 8.00 4.67
N GLY A 56 -1.57 8.33 4.55
CA GLY A 56 -2.34 8.07 3.34
C GLY A 56 -1.79 8.80 2.12
N VAL A 57 -1.36 10.06 2.25
CA VAL A 57 -0.71 10.78 1.15
C VAL A 57 0.59 10.11 0.71
N TYR A 58 1.43 9.64 1.65
CA TYR A 58 2.62 8.86 1.30
C TYR A 58 2.27 7.58 0.52
N ASN A 59 1.25 6.84 0.98
CA ASN A 59 0.77 5.63 0.29
C ASN A 59 0.23 5.95 -1.11
N GLY A 60 -0.50 7.06 -1.27
CA GLY A 60 -1.00 7.52 -2.56
C GLY A 60 0.11 7.89 -3.54
N LEU A 61 1.13 8.63 -3.08
CA LEU A 61 2.29 8.96 -3.91
C LEU A 61 3.11 7.73 -4.27
N LEU A 62 3.20 6.74 -3.39
CA LEU A 62 3.81 5.45 -3.71
C LEU A 62 3.05 4.74 -4.84
N ALA A 63 1.72 4.75 -4.82
CA ALA A 63 0.91 4.22 -5.93
C ALA A 63 1.20 4.95 -7.26
N VAL A 64 1.35 6.27 -7.24
CA VAL A 64 1.75 7.05 -8.43
C VAL A 64 3.13 6.62 -8.93
N LEU A 65 4.11 6.43 -8.04
CA LEU A 65 5.45 5.97 -8.42
C LEU A 65 5.41 4.57 -9.06
N ILE A 66 4.55 3.67 -8.57
CA ILE A 66 4.34 2.33 -9.16
C ILE A 66 3.76 2.46 -10.57
N LEU A 67 2.74 3.30 -10.77
CA LEU A 67 2.13 3.51 -12.09
C LEU A 67 3.13 4.12 -13.08
N VAL A 68 3.92 5.10 -12.65
CA VAL A 68 4.98 5.70 -13.48
C VAL A 68 6.04 4.65 -13.84
N ALA A 69 6.50 3.87 -12.86
CA ALA A 69 7.48 2.81 -13.08
C ALA A 69 6.97 1.73 -14.04
N ALA A 70 5.72 1.29 -13.87
CA ALA A 70 5.15 0.17 -14.63
C ALA A 70 4.62 0.56 -16.02
N LEU A 71 4.05 1.76 -16.18
CA LEU A 71 3.34 2.16 -17.40
C LEU A 71 4.09 3.21 -18.21
N ALA A 72 4.61 4.25 -17.56
CA ALA A 72 5.29 5.34 -18.27
C ALA A 72 6.71 4.95 -18.68
N PHE A 73 7.48 4.38 -17.73
CA PHE A 73 8.86 3.98 -17.97
C PHE A 73 9.02 2.50 -18.35
N ALA A 74 7.99 1.69 -18.07
CA ALA A 74 8.04 0.23 -18.23
C ALA A 74 9.32 -0.40 -17.61
N SER A 75 9.80 0.18 -16.51
CA SER A 75 11.07 -0.15 -15.88
C SER A 75 10.92 -1.30 -14.90
N LYS A 76 11.39 -2.48 -15.30
CA LYS A 76 11.38 -3.69 -14.46
C LYS A 76 12.16 -3.48 -13.16
N ALA A 77 13.31 -2.81 -13.22
CA ALA A 77 14.15 -2.54 -12.06
C ALA A 77 13.44 -1.62 -11.04
N ALA A 78 12.76 -0.57 -11.51
CA ALA A 78 12.02 0.34 -10.63
C ALA A 78 10.84 -0.37 -9.95
N VAL A 79 10.09 -1.21 -10.69
CA VAL A 79 9.01 -2.02 -10.09
C VAL A 79 9.55 -2.98 -9.03
N ILE A 80 10.67 -3.68 -9.30
CA ILE A 80 11.29 -4.56 -8.29
C ILE A 80 11.67 -3.78 -7.03
N ALA A 81 12.32 -2.62 -7.18
CA ALA A 81 12.74 -1.80 -6.03
C ALA A 81 11.53 -1.34 -5.19
N LEU A 82 10.45 -0.91 -5.83
CA LEU A 82 9.21 -0.49 -5.17
C LEU A 82 8.50 -1.65 -4.48
N MET A 83 8.44 -2.84 -5.11
CA MET A 83 7.85 -4.02 -4.48
C MET A 83 8.67 -4.49 -3.27
N LEU A 84 10.00 -4.49 -3.37
CA LEU A 84 10.87 -4.82 -2.23
C LEU A 84 10.66 -3.85 -1.06
N TYR A 85 10.54 -2.55 -1.35
CA TYR A 85 10.20 -1.55 -0.34
C TYR A 85 8.87 -1.88 0.36
N ILE A 86 7.80 -2.12 -0.41
CA ILE A 86 6.48 -2.46 0.14
C ILE A 86 6.55 -3.72 1.01
N VAL A 87 7.21 -4.78 0.51
CA VAL A 87 7.33 -6.04 1.26
C VAL A 87 8.11 -5.85 2.56
N ALA A 88 9.18 -5.06 2.56
CA ALA A 88 9.93 -4.75 3.77
C ALA A 88 9.09 -3.99 4.80
N VAL A 89 8.35 -2.96 4.36
CA VAL A 89 7.43 -2.20 5.24
C VAL A 89 6.31 -3.09 5.77
N ALA A 90 5.71 -3.93 4.92
CA ALA A 90 4.66 -4.86 5.32
C ALA A 90 5.17 -5.93 6.31
N ALA A 91 6.39 -6.43 6.12
CA ALA A 91 7.04 -7.35 7.05
C ALA A 91 7.23 -6.69 8.42
N TYR A 92 7.78 -5.47 8.48
CA TYR A 92 7.93 -4.74 9.73
C TYR A 92 6.58 -4.47 10.41
N GLY A 93 5.58 -4.00 9.65
CA GLY A 93 4.21 -3.77 10.14
C GLY A 93 3.55 -5.05 10.67
N SER A 94 3.82 -6.19 10.04
CA SER A 94 3.26 -7.48 10.46
C SER A 94 3.78 -7.94 11.83
N VAL A 95 5.03 -7.62 12.17
CA VAL A 95 5.64 -7.94 13.46
C VAL A 95 5.21 -6.94 14.55
N THR A 96 5.08 -5.66 14.19
CA THR A 96 4.90 -4.58 15.18
C THR A 96 3.44 -4.21 15.45
N SER A 97 2.57 -4.32 14.45
CA SER A 97 1.21 -3.76 14.51
C SER A 97 0.13 -4.83 14.34
N ASN A 98 0.13 -5.52 13.21
CA ASN A 98 -0.88 -6.52 12.92
C ASN A 98 -0.34 -7.55 11.91
N PRO A 99 -0.25 -8.84 12.26
CA PRO A 99 0.24 -9.90 11.37
C PRO A 99 -0.47 -9.95 10.01
N LYS A 100 -1.72 -9.49 9.91
CA LYS A 100 -2.47 -9.45 8.65
C LYS A 100 -1.91 -8.47 7.62
N ILE A 101 -1.07 -7.50 8.03
CA ILE A 101 -0.47 -6.51 7.14
C ILE A 101 0.38 -7.18 6.05
N ILE A 102 1.08 -8.28 6.35
CA ILE A 102 1.88 -8.99 5.34
C ILE A 102 1.02 -9.48 4.17
N LEU A 103 -0.23 -9.86 4.45
CA LEU A 103 -1.17 -10.33 3.45
C LEU A 103 -1.92 -9.17 2.78
N MET A 104 -2.38 -8.20 3.58
CA MET A 104 -3.24 -7.10 3.11
C MET A 104 -2.50 -5.93 2.45
N GLN A 105 -1.18 -5.83 2.60
CA GLN A 105 -0.36 -4.81 1.93
C GLN A 105 0.81 -5.45 1.17
N GLY A 106 1.37 -6.54 1.72
CA GLY A 106 2.47 -7.27 1.08
C GLY A 106 2.01 -8.29 0.04
N GLY A 107 0.78 -8.81 0.10
CA GLY A 107 0.35 -9.95 -0.70
C GLY A 107 0.47 -9.73 -2.21
N LEU A 108 -0.17 -8.67 -2.73
CA LEU A 108 -0.08 -8.33 -4.15
C LEU A 108 1.36 -7.94 -4.55
N ALA A 109 2.09 -7.25 -3.67
CA ALA A 109 3.48 -6.85 -3.93
C ALA A 109 4.41 -8.06 -4.03
N ILE A 110 4.24 -9.09 -3.20
CA ILE A 110 4.97 -10.36 -3.27
C ILE A 110 4.68 -11.07 -4.59
N LEU A 111 3.40 -11.16 -4.98
CA LEU A 111 3.02 -11.77 -6.26
C LEU A 111 3.61 -11.01 -7.45
N CYS A 112 3.57 -9.68 -7.42
CA CYS A 112 4.19 -8.84 -8.44
C CYS A 112 5.71 -9.04 -8.50
N LEU A 113 6.38 -9.13 -7.34
CA LEU A 113 7.81 -9.37 -7.25
C LEU A 113 8.19 -10.73 -7.82
N LEU A 114 7.45 -11.79 -7.49
CA LEU A 114 7.65 -13.12 -8.05
C LEU A 114 7.47 -13.11 -9.57
N SER A 115 6.44 -12.43 -10.08
CA SER A 115 6.23 -12.28 -11.53
C SER A 115 7.34 -11.49 -12.23
N CYS A 116 8.03 -10.59 -11.52
CA CYS A 116 9.22 -9.92 -12.05
C CYS A 116 10.43 -10.87 -12.12
N LEU A 117 10.55 -11.87 -11.24
CA LEU A 117 11.76 -12.71 -11.16
C LEU A 117 11.69 -13.95 -12.06
N LEU A 118 10.48 -14.39 -12.39
CA LEU A 118 10.19 -15.43 -13.39
C LEU A 118 10.23 -14.85 -14.82
#